data_AF-A0A932BBD9-F1
#
_entry.id   AF-A0A932BBD9-F1
#
_cell.length_a   1.000
_cell.length_b   1.000
_cell.length_c   1.000
_cell.angle_alpha   90.00
_cell.angle_beta   90.00
_cell.angle_gamma   90.00
#
_symmetry.space_group_name_H-M   'P 1'
#
loop_
_entity.id
_entity.type
_entity.pdbx_description
1 polymer ?
#
loop_
_entity_poly.entity_id
_entity_poly.type
_entity_poly.pdbx_seq_one_letter_code
_entity_poly.pdbx_strand_id
1 'polypeptide(L)'
;MKTHCGRRGSFSEPQASVFLQVGALLCLVVAASDGDTLKARCGEPGAYEKITIRISAIDALEKAQDFGSVSRQHLASLCFQQIAKITPKRTDR
;
A
#
# COMPACT_ATOMS: atom_id res chain seq x y z
N MET A 1 37.33 15.39 -12.12
CA MET A 1 36.47 14.27 -12.56
C MET A 1 35.03 14.53 -12.17
N LYS A 2 34.11 14.59 -13.15
CA LYS A 2 32.66 14.77 -12.96
C LYS A 2 31.98 13.41 -13.10
N THR A 3 31.17 13.01 -12.14
CA THR A 3 30.14 11.98 -12.32
C THR A 3 28.83 12.54 -11.81
N HIS A 4 28.17 13.32 -12.69
CA HIS A 4 26.74 13.55 -12.57
C HIS A 4 26.04 12.30 -13.07
N CYS A 5 25.44 11.53 -12.15
CA CYS A 5 24.51 10.46 -12.51
C CYS A 5 23.16 11.11 -12.85
N GLY A 6 22.76 10.94 -14.12
CA GLY A 6 21.62 11.63 -14.72
C GLY A 6 20.26 11.05 -14.35
N ARG A 7 19.27 11.96 -14.39
CA ARG A 7 17.81 11.76 -14.42
C ARG A 7 17.38 10.47 -15.12
N ARG A 8 16.39 9.78 -14.55
CA ARG A 8 15.27 9.17 -15.29
C ARG A 8 14.15 8.74 -14.34
N GLY A 9 12.92 9.12 -14.67
CA GLY A 9 11.71 8.56 -14.07
C GLY A 9 10.86 9.59 -13.33
N SER A 10 10.23 10.49 -14.08
CA SER A 10 8.98 11.09 -13.63
C SER A 10 8.00 9.95 -13.39
N PHE A 11 7.79 9.56 -12.13
CA PHE A 11 6.63 8.78 -11.75
C PHE A 11 5.42 9.70 -11.95
N SER A 12 4.79 9.58 -13.11
CA SER A 12 3.42 10.02 -13.29
C SER A 12 2.56 9.14 -12.39
N GLU A 13 2.44 9.52 -11.13
CA GLU A 13 1.36 9.06 -10.26
C GLU A 13 0.05 9.53 -10.91
N PRO A 14 -0.82 8.62 -11.39
CA PRO A 14 -2.20 9.01 -11.56
C PRO A 14 -2.70 9.33 -10.16
N GLN A 15 -2.93 10.62 -9.89
CA GLN A 15 -3.63 11.06 -8.71
C GLN A 15 -5.04 10.48 -8.79
N ALA A 16 -5.19 9.26 -8.26
CA ALA A 16 -6.47 8.70 -7.97
C ALA A 16 -7.12 9.62 -6.95
N SER A 17 -8.11 10.36 -7.41
CA SER A 17 -9.06 11.04 -6.54
C SER A 17 -9.84 9.96 -5.80
N VAL A 18 -9.27 9.45 -4.72
CA VAL A 18 -9.95 8.53 -3.82
C VAL A 18 -10.91 9.36 -3.00
N PHE A 19 -12.14 9.50 -3.51
CA PHE A 19 -13.28 9.99 -2.78
C PHE A 19 -13.38 9.28 -1.42
N LEU A 20 -13.81 10.00 -0.39
CA LEU A 20 -14.22 9.43 0.90
C LEU A 20 -15.46 8.54 0.66
N GLN A 21 -15.26 7.36 0.08
CA GLN A 21 -16.33 6.43 -0.24
C GLN A 21 -16.76 5.76 1.05
N VAL A 22 -17.99 6.00 1.52
CA VAL A 22 -18.60 5.28 2.65
C VAL A 22 -19.04 3.88 2.17
N GLY A 23 -18.12 3.14 1.57
CA GLY A 23 -18.36 1.86 0.93
C GLY A 23 -17.10 1.01 1.00
N ALA A 24 -17.29 -0.30 1.19
CA ALA A 24 -16.17 -1.22 1.23
C ALA A 24 -15.74 -1.62 -0.19
N LEU A 25 -14.44 -1.53 -0.46
CA LEU A 25 -13.80 -1.92 -1.70
C LEU A 25 -13.28 -3.35 -1.58
N LEU A 26 -13.46 -4.17 -2.61
CA LEU A 26 -12.81 -5.48 -2.69
C LEU A 26 -11.51 -5.33 -3.48
N CYS A 27 -10.39 -5.67 -2.84
CA CYS A 27 -9.07 -5.45 -3.41
C CYS A 27 -8.18 -6.67 -3.22
N LEU A 28 -7.36 -6.97 -4.23
CA LEU A 28 -6.34 -8.00 -4.11
C LEU A 28 -5.09 -7.41 -3.46
N VAL A 29 -4.66 -7.96 -2.33
CA VAL A 29 -3.42 -7.53 -1.69
C VAL A 29 -2.23 -8.10 -2.45
N VAL A 30 -1.31 -7.22 -2.87
CA VAL A 30 -0.17 -7.58 -3.71
C VAL A 30 1.18 -7.38 -3.02
N ALA A 31 1.23 -6.62 -1.92
CA ALA A 31 2.42 -6.50 -1.09
C ALA A 31 2.09 -5.96 0.31
N ALA A 32 2.99 -6.20 1.26
CA ALA A 32 3.07 -5.49 2.54
C ALA A 32 4.39 -4.71 2.59
N SER A 33 4.33 -3.41 2.89
CA SER A 33 5.52 -2.57 3.03
C SER A 33 6.10 -2.71 4.44
N ASP A 34 5.22 -2.63 5.43
CA ASP A 34 5.51 -2.54 6.87
C ASP A 34 4.45 -3.33 7.65
N GLY A 35 4.48 -3.30 8.98
CA GLY A 35 3.54 -4.08 9.81
C GLY A 35 2.09 -3.55 9.84
N ASP A 36 1.83 -2.34 9.31
CA ASP A 36 0.51 -1.73 9.17
C ASP A 36 0.21 -1.28 7.72
N THR A 37 1.20 -1.28 6.84
CA THR A 37 1.08 -0.71 5.49
C THR A 37 1.00 -1.80 4.42
N LEU A 38 -0.09 -1.79 3.65
CA LEU A 38 -0.40 -2.72 2.56
C LEU A 38 -0.44 -2.01 1.20
N LYS A 39 -0.09 -2.74 0.15
CA LYS A 39 -0.38 -2.34 -1.24
C LYS A 39 -1.39 -3.30 -1.83
N ALA A 40 -2.49 -2.75 -2.35
CA ALA A 40 -3.56 -3.52 -2.93
C ALA A 40 -3.89 -3.03 -4.34
N ARG A 41 -4.46 -3.94 -5.14
CA ARG A 41 -5.06 -3.63 -6.43
C ARG A 41 -6.57 -3.65 -6.27
N CYS A 42 -7.20 -2.50 -6.48
CA CYS A 42 -8.64 -2.32 -6.38
C CYS A 42 -9.21 -1.97 -7.75
N GLY A 43 -10.50 -2.23 -7.95
CA GLY A 43 -11.19 -1.95 -9.22
C GLY A 43 -11.45 -3.20 -10.05
N GLU A 44 -11.92 -2.99 -11.27
CA GLU A 44 -12.38 -4.05 -12.15
C GLU A 44 -11.24 -4.71 -12.94
N PRO A 45 -11.42 -5.96 -13.41
CA PRO A 45 -10.48 -6.60 -14.32
C PRO A 45 -10.20 -5.73 -15.56
N GLY A 46 -8.93 -5.33 -15.72
CA GLY A 46 -8.50 -4.45 -16.82
C GLY A 46 -8.37 -2.97 -16.46
N ALA A 47 -8.89 -2.55 -15.29
CA ALA A 47 -8.81 -1.19 -14.76
C ALA A 47 -8.32 -1.17 -13.30
N TYR A 48 -7.45 -2.11 -12.94
CA TYR A 48 -6.92 -2.19 -11.58
C TYR A 48 -6.06 -0.98 -11.22
N GLU A 49 -6.43 -0.33 -10.14
CA GLU A 49 -5.67 0.75 -9.51
C GLU A 49 -4.84 0.20 -8.36
N LYS A 50 -3.56 0.59 -8.28
CA LYS A 50 -2.69 0.24 -7.14
C LYS A 50 -2.82 1.32 -6.09
N ILE A 51 -3.35 0.95 -4.93
CA ILE A 51 -3.46 1.84 -3.77
C ILE A 51 -2.57 1.38 -2.62
N THR A 52 -2.07 2.34 -1.85
CA THR A 52 -1.37 2.11 -0.59
C THR A 52 -2.35 2.36 0.55
N ILE A 53 -2.47 1.40 1.46
CA ILE A 53 -3.43 1.40 2.56
C ILE A 53 -2.66 1.29 3.87
N ARG A 54 -2.93 2.19 4.81
CA ARG A 54 -2.46 2.06 6.21
C ARG A 54 -3.60 1.54 7.07
N ILE A 55 -3.35 0.47 7.81
CA ILE A 55 -4.34 -0.13 8.71
C ILE A 55 -4.59 0.86 9.85
N SER A 56 -5.83 1.33 9.96
CA SER A 56 -6.20 2.28 11.01
C SER A 56 -6.10 1.61 12.39
N ALA A 57 -5.66 2.39 13.39
CA ALA A 57 -5.52 1.98 14.80
C ALA A 57 -4.39 0.98 15.13
N ILE A 58 -3.56 0.61 14.16
CA ILE A 58 -2.32 -0.14 14.41
C ILE A 58 -1.15 0.77 13.99
N ASP A 59 -0.24 1.04 14.93
CA ASP A 59 1.04 1.69 14.64
C ASP A 59 2.11 0.60 14.73
N ALA A 60 2.53 0.09 13.57
CA ALA A 60 3.55 -0.95 13.53
C ALA A 60 4.94 -0.31 13.49
N LEU A 61 5.89 -0.98 14.15
CA LEU A 61 7.30 -0.61 14.06
C LEU A 61 7.74 -0.59 12.59
N GLU A 62 8.32 0.53 12.17
CA GLU A 62 8.90 0.74 10.85
C GLU A 62 9.90 -0.37 10.51
N LYS A 63 10.01 -0.73 9.22
CA LYS A 63 10.87 -1.82 8.74
C LYS A 63 12.35 -1.75 9.18
N ALA A 64 12.86 -0.56 9.52
CA ALA A 64 14.22 -0.33 9.98
C ALA A 64 14.43 -0.49 11.50
N GLN A 65 13.36 -0.68 12.27
CA GLN A 65 13.41 -0.94 13.71
C GLN A 65 13.55 -2.44 13.99
N ASP A 66 13.97 -2.78 15.21
CA ASP A 66 13.97 -4.17 15.68
C ASP A 66 12.57 -4.79 15.49
N PHE A 67 12.53 -6.01 14.95
CA PHE A 67 11.31 -6.75 14.61
C PHE A 67 10.44 -6.19 13.47
N GLY A 68 10.74 -5.03 12.87
CA GLY A 68 9.97 -4.49 11.74
C GLY A 68 9.93 -5.41 10.51
N SER A 69 11.03 -6.13 10.27
CA SER A 69 11.12 -7.14 9.21
C SER A 69 10.22 -8.36 9.45
N VAL A 70 10.11 -8.80 10.71
CA VAL A 70 9.26 -9.91 11.15
C VAL A 70 7.79 -9.50 11.03
N SER A 71 7.42 -8.33 11.57
CA SER A 71 6.05 -7.80 11.46
C SER A 71 5.57 -7.71 10.01
N ARG A 72 6.42 -7.21 9.10
CA ARG A 72 6.11 -7.21 7.65
C ARG A 72 5.89 -8.62 7.10
N GLN A 73 6.74 -9.58 7.45
CA GLN A 73 6.62 -10.96 6.97
C GLN A 73 5.33 -11.63 7.47
N HIS A 74 4.95 -11.40 8.73
CA HIS A 74 3.69 -11.89 9.29
C HIS A 74 2.47 -11.26 8.61
N LEU A 75 2.48 -9.95 8.37
CA LEU A 75 1.37 -9.32 7.64
C LEU A 75 1.27 -9.85 6.21
N ALA A 76 2.43 -10.03 5.54
CA ALA A 76 2.48 -10.61 4.21
C ALA A 76 1.95 -12.05 4.18
N SER A 77 2.31 -12.90 5.15
CA SER A 77 1.85 -14.30 5.17
C SER A 77 0.33 -14.42 5.35
N LEU A 78 -0.30 -13.47 6.05
CA LEU A 78 -1.75 -13.44 6.25
C LEU A 78 -2.51 -12.90 5.04
N CYS A 79 -1.98 -11.86 4.38
CA CYS A 79 -2.76 -11.09 3.42
C CYS A 79 -2.30 -11.23 1.97
N PHE A 80 -1.09 -11.71 1.70
CA PHE A 80 -0.57 -11.78 0.32
C PHE A 80 -1.45 -12.65 -0.57
N GLN A 81 -1.81 -12.10 -1.74
CA GLN A 81 -2.71 -12.70 -2.72
C GLN A 81 -4.13 -13.00 -2.21
N GLN A 82 -4.53 -12.42 -1.08
CA GLN A 82 -5.90 -12.52 -0.57
C GLN A 82 -6.75 -11.35 -1.08
N ILE A 83 -8.03 -11.65 -1.32
CA ILE A 83 -9.04 -10.62 -1.56
C ILE A 83 -9.46 -10.03 -0.22
N ALA A 84 -9.16 -8.75 -0.01
CA ALA A 84 -9.47 -8.03 1.21
C ALA A 84 -10.61 -7.03 0.99
N LYS A 85 -11.50 -6.95 1.97
CA LYS A 85 -12.54 -5.91 2.06
C LYS A 85 -11.98 -4.68 2.76
N ILE A 86 -11.68 -3.63 2.00
CA ILE A 86 -11.07 -2.38 2.48
C ILE A 86 -12.18 -1.36 2.71
N THR A 87 -12.29 -0.87 3.95
CA THR A 87 -13.22 0.23 4.27
C THR A 87 -12.40 1.47 4.60
N PRO A 88 -12.39 2.50 3.72
CA PRO A 88 -11.60 3.69 3.96
C PRO A 88 -12.15 4.45 5.18
N LYS A 89 -11.27 4.83 6.11
CA LYS A 89 -11.62 5.58 7.33
C LYS A 89 -11.12 7.02 7.27
N ARG A 90 -9.90 7.21 6.79
CA ARG A 90 -9.23 8.50 6.62
C ARG A 90 -8.26 8.39 5.46
N THR A 91 -8.06 9.50 4.75
CA THR A 91 -6.99 9.64 3.76
C THR A 91 -5.89 10.48 4.39
N ASP A 92 -4.66 9.97 4.34
CA ASP A 92 -3.45 10.73 4.67
C ASP A 92 -3.04 11.55 3.44
N ARG A 93 -2.69 12.83 3.64
CA ARG A 93 -2.46 13.81 2.56
C ARG A 93 -0.99 13.98 2.26
#